data_AF-A0A523GCA1-F1
#
_entry.id   AF-A0A523GCA1-F1
#
_cell.length_a   1.000
_cell.length_b   1.000
_cell.length_c   1.000
_cell.angle_alpha   90.00
_cell.angle_beta   90.00
_cell.angle_gamma   90.00
#
_symmetry.space_group_name_H-M   'P 1'
#
loop_
_entity.id
_entity.type
_entity.pdbx_description
1 polymer ?
#
loop_
_entity_poly.entity_id
_entity_poly.type
_entity_poly.pdbx_seq_one_letter_code
_entity_poly.pdbx_strand_id
1 'polypeptide(L)'
;MMNPGRRDFAVLVIMILVYAAMSYAAGLRDLRAEFVALAFAGGGFVVYFWRRNTLSVRAILITALLLRIVFLPLVPGLTDDMFRYIWDGILATSGINPFEFIPSDVALSQFHSESLFRLLNSRDLYSVYPPVSQAIFLLGGIVYNGDWTLSYYVIKVVIATMEFSGIWFLSRYISTRSLILLAWHPIILITSAGQGHTEALLVLFLGAGMVYALRDRGSLAAALITTAGWVKLFPFFFLPLIWRRYGIRSVVVSGVVGIVIALPLAAPYVLGNVSESLELYIRLFEFNAGAYYGVKKLFFIFTQDDWSKQLGPVFRLMFFVVLPVIYWMDWRRNWSITKTTVFISGALLLTATTIHPWYIVGLLVLIAVHDKPSWHWQWVGLLSIGTYLLYVGGPYWLYVNLTWIGFAVVYIAFRSDRILQWIQRRRAKGKVKAIRRFLDMRPHETVLDLGTGEGYVGKEIQRERSSTVQLMDVIDFHRVDLPFQLYDGDTLPLKDDSVDCTVLYFVLHHCQDADRVLAEAIRVSRQSVIVVESVYRNRWEHFLLRTLDPLVNRIRSFGKTKDQEEFLKFRTVDEWEESILAQGGKLLAASERWNPIHRKAYFLVTHMLDA
;
A
#
# COMPACT_ATOMS: atom_id res chain seq x y z
N MET A 1 -13.30 37.86 4.55
CA MET A 1 -13.21 36.38 4.47
C MET A 1 -14.13 35.90 3.35
N MET A 2 -13.62 35.20 2.33
CA MET A 2 -14.46 34.69 1.23
C MET A 2 -15.40 33.58 1.72
N ASN A 3 -16.65 33.56 1.22
CA ASN A 3 -17.57 32.44 1.40
C ASN A 3 -16.89 31.13 0.97
N PRO A 4 -16.95 30.04 1.77
CA PRO A 4 -16.31 28.76 1.45
C PRO A 4 -16.57 28.25 0.03
N GLY A 5 -17.78 28.45 -0.51
CA GLY A 5 -18.11 28.06 -1.89
C GLY A 5 -17.38 28.88 -2.96
N ARG A 6 -17.19 30.19 -2.74
CA ARG A 6 -16.41 31.05 -3.66
C ARG A 6 -14.92 30.70 -3.64
N ARG A 7 -14.38 30.32 -2.49
CA ARG A 7 -12.99 29.88 -2.35
C ARG A 7 -12.76 28.58 -3.10
N ASP A 8 -13.59 27.57 -2.88
CA ASP A 8 -13.43 26.27 -3.55
C ASP A 8 -13.60 26.41 -5.07
N PHE A 9 -14.52 27.26 -5.55
CA PHE A 9 -14.63 27.58 -6.98
C PHE A 9 -13.36 28.23 -7.55
N ALA A 10 -12.81 29.26 -6.90
CA ALA A 10 -11.57 29.91 -7.35
C ALA A 10 -10.39 28.92 -7.42
N VAL A 11 -10.26 28.04 -6.42
CA VAL A 11 -9.21 26.99 -6.41
C VAL A 11 -9.44 25.96 -7.51
N LEU A 12 -10.70 25.61 -7.84
CA LEU A 12 -11.01 24.73 -8.97
C LEU A 12 -10.59 25.34 -10.31
N VAL A 13 -10.85 26.64 -10.51
CA VAL A 13 -10.42 27.34 -11.72
C VAL A 13 -8.89 27.31 -11.85
N ILE A 14 -8.16 27.60 -10.77
CA ILE A 14 -6.69 27.53 -10.76
C ILE A 14 -6.22 26.11 -11.07
N MET A 15 -6.84 25.09 -10.47
CA MET A 15 -6.51 23.69 -10.77
C MET A 15 -6.69 23.39 -12.26
N ILE A 16 -7.81 23.78 -12.87
CA ILE A 16 -8.07 23.55 -14.31
C ILE A 16 -7.00 24.26 -15.17
N LEU A 17 -6.61 25.49 -14.82
CA LEU A 17 -5.54 26.22 -15.52
C LEU A 17 -4.18 25.50 -15.39
N VAL A 18 -3.87 24.93 -14.23
CA VAL A 18 -2.65 24.12 -14.03
C VAL A 18 -2.68 22.86 -14.89
N TYR A 19 -3.83 22.17 -14.99
CA TYR A 19 -3.99 21.03 -15.89
C TYR A 19 -3.91 21.44 -17.37
N ALA A 20 -4.39 22.62 -17.75
CA ALA A 20 -4.25 23.15 -19.10
C ALA A 20 -2.79 23.44 -19.45
N ALA A 21 -2.06 24.10 -18.54
CA ALA A 21 -0.62 24.28 -18.68
C ALA A 21 0.12 22.93 -18.72
N MET A 22 -0.28 21.95 -17.91
CA MET A 22 0.28 20.60 -17.91
C MET A 22 0.09 19.92 -19.27
N SER A 23 -1.12 19.97 -19.83
CA SER A 23 -1.45 19.41 -21.15
C SER A 23 -0.61 20.09 -22.25
N TYR A 24 -0.52 21.42 -22.22
CA TYR A 24 0.30 22.17 -23.17
C TYR A 24 1.79 21.79 -23.09
N ALA A 25 2.37 21.80 -21.89
CA ALA A 25 3.76 21.42 -21.66
C ALA A 25 4.03 19.95 -22.04
N ALA A 26 3.06 19.05 -21.88
CA ALA A 26 3.19 17.65 -22.29
C ALA A 26 3.41 17.49 -23.80
N GLY A 27 2.89 18.40 -24.62
CA GLY A 27 3.06 18.38 -26.07
C GLY A 27 4.41 18.89 -26.56
N LEU A 28 5.20 19.53 -25.68
CA LEU A 28 6.46 20.16 -26.04
C LEU A 28 7.62 19.47 -25.34
N ARG A 29 8.57 18.94 -26.12
CA ARG A 29 9.70 18.17 -25.59
C ARG A 29 10.58 19.01 -24.66
N ASP A 30 10.78 20.28 -24.97
CA ASP A 30 11.60 21.19 -24.16
C ASP A 30 10.96 21.56 -22.83
N LEU A 31 9.63 21.44 -22.71
CA LEU A 31 8.87 21.74 -21.49
C LEU A 31 8.58 20.50 -20.63
N ARG A 32 9.35 19.41 -20.81
CA ARG A 32 9.09 18.14 -20.12
C ARG A 32 9.25 18.25 -18.61
N ALA A 33 10.15 19.11 -18.13
CA ALA A 33 10.34 19.35 -16.70
C ALA A 33 9.16 20.11 -16.08
N GLU A 34 8.66 21.12 -16.78
CA GLU A 34 7.48 21.91 -16.44
C GLU A 34 6.24 21.02 -16.42
N PHE A 35 6.08 20.15 -17.41
CA PHE A 35 5.02 19.13 -17.43
C PHE A 35 5.02 18.28 -16.14
N VAL A 36 6.19 17.75 -15.73
CA VAL A 36 6.32 16.95 -14.50
C VAL A 36 6.00 17.79 -13.26
N ALA A 37 6.51 19.02 -13.18
CA ALA A 37 6.24 19.92 -12.05
C ALA A 37 4.73 20.27 -11.95
N LEU A 38 4.08 20.55 -13.09
CA LEU A 38 2.65 20.83 -13.17
C LEU A 38 1.81 19.59 -12.82
N ALA A 39 2.27 18.39 -13.15
CA ALA A 39 1.62 17.15 -12.71
C ALA A 39 1.64 16.98 -11.19
N PHE A 40 2.75 17.34 -10.53
CA PHE A 40 2.81 17.36 -9.06
C PHE A 40 1.94 18.45 -8.45
N ALA A 41 1.89 19.64 -9.05
CA ALA A 41 0.95 20.69 -8.65
C ALA A 41 -0.50 20.20 -8.76
N GLY A 42 -0.87 19.55 -9.88
CA GLY A 42 -2.16 18.90 -10.09
C GLY A 42 -2.48 17.85 -9.02
N GLY A 43 -1.51 16.99 -8.68
CA GLY A 43 -1.63 16.04 -7.55
C GLY A 43 -1.85 16.75 -6.20
N GLY A 44 -1.19 17.87 -5.97
CA GLY A 44 -1.39 18.73 -4.79
C GLY A 44 -2.82 19.25 -4.68
N PHE A 45 -3.43 19.72 -5.78
CA PHE A 45 -4.84 20.14 -5.80
C PHE A 45 -5.80 18.97 -5.54
N VAL A 46 -5.50 17.79 -6.09
CA VAL A 46 -6.28 16.57 -5.82
C VAL A 46 -6.27 16.25 -4.32
N VAL A 47 -5.11 16.30 -3.66
CA VAL A 47 -4.99 16.10 -2.21
C VAL A 47 -5.69 17.20 -1.41
N TYR A 48 -5.59 18.46 -1.86
CA TYR A 48 -6.30 19.59 -1.24
C TYR A 48 -7.82 19.35 -1.22
N PHE A 49 -8.42 19.02 -2.36
CA PHE A 49 -9.86 18.77 -2.44
C PHE A 49 -10.28 17.48 -1.76
N TRP A 50 -9.45 16.44 -1.79
CA TRP A 50 -9.67 15.22 -1.02
C TRP A 50 -9.77 15.50 0.49
N ARG A 51 -8.87 16.35 1.02
CA ARG A 51 -8.84 16.71 2.44
C ARG A 51 -10.06 17.56 2.82
N ARG A 52 -10.39 18.55 1.99
CA ARG A 52 -11.53 19.46 2.19
C ARG A 52 -12.86 18.71 2.12
N ASN A 53 -13.02 17.83 1.13
CA ASN A 53 -14.21 17.03 0.88
C ASN A 53 -15.53 17.85 0.90
N THR A 54 -15.51 19.05 0.32
CA THR A 54 -16.62 20.00 0.32
C THR A 54 -17.44 19.99 -0.98
N LEU A 55 -16.98 19.27 -2.01
CA LEU A 55 -17.57 19.30 -3.34
C LEU A 55 -18.65 18.23 -3.52
N SER A 56 -19.69 18.58 -4.28
CA SER A 56 -20.72 17.65 -4.71
C SER A 56 -20.20 16.71 -5.81
N VAL A 57 -20.79 15.51 -5.93
CA VAL A 57 -20.49 14.56 -7.01
C VAL A 57 -20.65 15.22 -8.38
N ARG A 58 -21.68 16.05 -8.57
CA ARG A 58 -21.90 16.79 -9.82
C ARG A 58 -20.74 17.73 -10.14
N ALA A 59 -20.24 18.48 -9.17
CA ALA A 59 -19.08 19.35 -9.37
C ALA A 59 -17.81 18.54 -9.72
N ILE A 60 -17.62 17.38 -9.09
CA ILE A 60 -16.50 16.47 -9.37
C ILE A 60 -16.55 15.97 -10.82
N LEU A 61 -17.73 15.51 -11.27
CA LEU A 61 -17.95 15.00 -12.62
C LEU A 61 -17.80 16.08 -13.70
N ILE A 62 -18.36 17.28 -13.48
CA ILE A 62 -18.21 18.41 -14.41
C ILE A 62 -16.73 18.77 -14.56
N THR A 63 -16.02 18.90 -13.44
CA THR A 63 -14.58 19.19 -13.47
C THR A 63 -13.82 18.06 -14.17
N ALA A 64 -14.13 16.80 -13.88
CA ALA A 64 -13.49 15.66 -14.52
C ALA A 64 -13.68 15.68 -16.04
N LEU A 65 -14.87 16.03 -16.54
CA LEU A 65 -15.15 16.18 -17.96
C LEU A 65 -14.33 17.32 -18.58
N LEU A 66 -14.31 18.49 -17.94
CA LEU A 66 -13.52 19.64 -18.39
C LEU A 66 -12.03 19.31 -18.48
N LEU A 67 -11.48 18.61 -17.47
CA LEU A 67 -10.09 18.17 -17.50
C LEU A 67 -9.80 17.24 -18.69
N ARG A 68 -10.73 16.36 -19.06
CA ARG A 68 -10.55 15.49 -20.26
C ARG A 68 -10.60 16.30 -21.55
N ILE A 69 -11.48 17.28 -21.65
CA ILE A 69 -11.54 18.22 -22.80
C ILE A 69 -10.20 18.96 -22.93
N VAL A 70 -9.59 19.37 -21.81
CA VAL A 70 -8.27 20.03 -21.79
C VAL A 70 -7.13 19.13 -22.29
N PHE A 71 -7.20 17.82 -22.04
CA PHE A 71 -6.18 16.85 -22.47
C PHE A 71 -6.39 16.32 -23.90
N LEU A 72 -7.62 16.41 -24.42
CA LEU A 72 -7.96 15.85 -25.74
C LEU A 72 -7.09 16.40 -26.89
N PRO A 73 -6.73 17.70 -26.97
CA PRO A 73 -5.87 18.25 -28.02
C PRO A 73 -4.39 17.81 -27.95
N LEU A 74 -3.97 17.10 -26.89
CA LEU A 74 -2.58 16.67 -26.74
C LEU A 74 -2.17 15.72 -27.88
N VAL A 75 -1.14 16.10 -28.63
CA VAL A 75 -0.53 15.31 -29.71
C VAL A 75 0.34 14.17 -29.17
N PRO A 76 0.69 13.15 -30.00
CA PRO A 76 1.66 12.13 -29.60
C PRO A 76 2.97 12.75 -29.12
N GLY A 77 3.62 12.15 -28.11
CA GLY A 77 4.94 12.60 -27.67
C GLY A 77 5.38 12.17 -26.27
N LEU A 78 4.50 11.55 -25.48
CA LEU A 78 4.88 10.84 -24.25
C LEU A 78 5.06 9.34 -24.50
N THR A 79 4.47 8.82 -25.57
CA THR A 79 4.53 7.42 -26.02
C THR A 79 4.29 7.34 -27.53
N ASP A 80 4.70 6.22 -28.14
CA ASP A 80 4.50 5.90 -29.55
C ASP A 80 3.49 4.75 -29.76
N ASP A 81 2.93 4.21 -28.67
CA ASP A 81 2.00 3.06 -28.68
C ASP A 81 0.83 3.25 -29.66
N MET A 82 0.31 4.47 -29.79
CA MET A 82 -0.84 4.77 -30.64
C MET A 82 -0.57 4.46 -32.12
N PHE A 83 0.68 4.58 -32.58
CA PHE A 83 1.01 4.19 -33.95
C PHE A 83 0.84 2.69 -34.18
N ARG A 84 1.17 1.87 -33.17
CA ARG A 84 0.90 0.43 -33.21
C ARG A 84 -0.60 0.13 -33.17
N TYR A 85 -1.38 0.92 -32.44
CA TYR A 85 -2.85 0.76 -32.38
C TYR A 85 -3.48 1.00 -33.75
N ILE A 86 -3.07 2.09 -34.41
CA ILE A 86 -3.57 2.43 -35.75
C ILE A 86 -3.11 1.37 -36.76
N TRP A 87 -1.85 0.92 -36.69
CA TRP A 87 -1.32 -0.12 -37.57
C TRP A 87 -2.09 -1.44 -37.46
N ASP A 88 -2.33 -1.93 -36.24
CA ASP A 88 -3.11 -3.15 -36.01
C ASP A 88 -4.55 -2.98 -36.53
N GLY A 89 -5.12 -1.79 -36.37
CA GLY A 89 -6.41 -1.43 -36.94
C GLY A 89 -6.45 -1.54 -38.47
N ILE A 90 -5.43 -1.01 -39.16
CA ILE A 90 -5.31 -1.08 -40.63
C ILE A 90 -5.26 -2.55 -41.08
N LEU A 91 -4.40 -3.37 -40.46
CA LEU A 91 -4.32 -4.81 -40.77
C LEU A 91 -5.69 -5.49 -40.59
N ALA A 92 -6.37 -5.22 -39.47
CA ALA A 92 -7.68 -5.79 -39.19
C ALA A 92 -8.73 -5.38 -40.24
N THR A 93 -8.73 -4.11 -40.69
CA THR A 93 -9.63 -3.66 -41.78
C THR A 93 -9.32 -4.29 -43.13
N SER A 94 -8.07 -4.71 -43.36
CA SER A 94 -7.66 -5.45 -44.55
C SER A 94 -7.90 -6.95 -44.44
N GLY A 95 -8.56 -7.44 -43.38
CA GLY A 95 -8.82 -8.85 -43.15
C GLY A 95 -7.60 -9.65 -42.68
N ILE A 96 -6.52 -8.98 -42.28
CA ILE A 96 -5.29 -9.60 -41.78
C ILE A 96 -5.35 -9.63 -40.25
N ASN A 97 -5.12 -10.79 -39.65
CA ASN A 97 -5.06 -10.92 -38.20
C ASN A 97 -3.81 -10.18 -37.66
N PRO A 98 -3.95 -9.20 -36.74
CA PRO A 98 -2.81 -8.44 -36.21
C PRO A 98 -1.76 -9.27 -35.46
N PHE A 99 -2.09 -10.51 -35.10
CA PHE A 99 -1.17 -11.45 -34.43
C PHE A 99 -0.35 -12.31 -35.39
N GLU A 100 -0.66 -12.30 -36.69
CA GLU A 100 -0.06 -13.23 -37.65
C GLU A 100 1.38 -12.86 -38.02
N PHE A 101 1.63 -11.57 -38.29
CA PHE A 101 2.92 -11.07 -38.77
C PHE A 101 3.46 -9.95 -37.86
N ILE A 102 4.78 -9.88 -37.75
CA ILE A 102 5.44 -8.67 -37.26
C ILE A 102 5.34 -7.56 -38.33
N PRO A 103 5.26 -6.27 -37.96
CA PRO A 103 5.15 -5.20 -38.96
C PRO A 103 6.23 -5.23 -40.04
N SER A 104 7.47 -5.60 -39.72
CA SER A 104 8.59 -5.65 -40.66
C SER A 104 8.59 -6.85 -41.61
N ASP A 105 7.64 -7.78 -41.47
CA ASP A 105 7.54 -8.97 -42.33
C ASP A 105 7.34 -8.58 -43.81
N VAL A 106 7.98 -9.31 -44.71
CA VAL A 106 7.87 -9.11 -46.16
C VAL A 106 6.44 -9.31 -46.68
N ALA A 107 5.64 -10.13 -46.00
CA ALA A 107 4.22 -10.32 -46.29
C ALA A 107 3.40 -9.03 -46.14
N LEU A 108 3.90 -8.06 -45.34
CA LEU A 108 3.27 -6.76 -45.12
C LEU A 108 3.91 -5.62 -45.94
N SER A 109 4.77 -5.94 -46.91
CA SER A 109 5.49 -4.96 -47.73
C SER A 109 4.60 -3.90 -48.38
N GLN A 110 3.37 -4.25 -48.77
CA GLN A 110 2.39 -3.30 -49.31
C GLN A 110 2.02 -2.16 -48.35
N PHE A 111 2.17 -2.37 -47.03
CA PHE A 111 1.88 -1.38 -45.99
C PHE A 111 3.14 -0.61 -45.56
N HIS A 112 4.34 -1.00 -45.98
CA HIS A 112 5.60 -0.36 -45.55
C HIS A 112 5.81 1.03 -46.15
N SER A 113 5.11 1.36 -47.24
CA SER A 113 5.12 2.70 -47.84
C SER A 113 4.36 3.74 -47.02
N GLU A 114 3.52 3.31 -46.08
CA GLU A 114 2.77 4.19 -45.19
C GLU A 114 3.70 5.01 -44.30
N SER A 115 3.40 6.31 -44.14
CA SER A 115 4.14 7.20 -43.23
C SER A 115 4.14 6.65 -41.79
N LEU A 116 3.04 6.01 -41.41
CA LEU A 116 2.83 5.35 -40.12
C LEU A 116 3.87 4.27 -39.81
N PHE A 117 4.28 3.46 -40.79
CA PHE A 117 5.24 2.37 -40.58
C PHE A 117 6.58 2.89 -40.02
N ARG A 118 7.00 4.08 -40.49
CA ARG A 118 8.23 4.74 -40.04
C ARG A 118 8.14 5.26 -38.61
N LEU A 119 6.95 5.41 -38.05
CA LEU A 119 6.73 5.87 -36.67
C LEU A 119 6.63 4.72 -35.65
N LEU A 120 6.50 3.47 -36.11
CA LEU A 120 6.42 2.31 -35.23
C LEU A 120 7.73 2.10 -34.46
N ASN A 121 7.62 2.00 -33.13
CA ASN A 121 8.70 1.58 -32.23
C ASN A 121 8.76 0.04 -32.02
N SER A 122 7.84 -0.71 -32.64
CA SER A 122 7.59 -2.13 -32.41
C SER A 122 7.56 -2.94 -33.72
N ARG A 123 8.36 -2.53 -34.72
CA ARG A 123 8.35 -3.13 -36.06
C ARG A 123 8.67 -4.62 -36.08
N ASP A 124 9.49 -5.07 -35.14
CA ASP A 124 9.98 -6.44 -35.06
C ASP A 124 9.30 -7.25 -33.95
N LEU A 125 8.11 -6.82 -33.51
CA LEU A 125 7.34 -7.47 -32.45
C LEU A 125 5.95 -7.83 -32.96
N TYR A 126 5.51 -9.07 -32.68
CA TYR A 126 4.10 -9.43 -32.84
C TYR A 126 3.22 -8.61 -31.91
N SER A 127 1.95 -8.41 -32.29
CA SER A 127 1.01 -7.70 -31.44
C SER A 127 0.81 -8.46 -30.13
N VAL A 128 0.81 -7.72 -29.01
CA VAL A 128 0.55 -8.25 -27.67
C VAL A 128 -0.75 -7.71 -27.08
N TYR A 129 -1.50 -6.93 -27.87
CA TYR A 129 -2.69 -6.24 -27.40
C TYR A 129 -3.89 -7.20 -27.39
N PRO A 130 -4.56 -7.38 -26.25
CA PRO A 130 -5.72 -8.27 -26.13
C PRO A 130 -6.93 -7.87 -27.01
N PRO A 131 -7.89 -8.78 -27.26
CA PRO A 131 -8.98 -8.58 -28.23
C PRO A 131 -9.89 -7.37 -27.99
N VAL A 132 -10.18 -6.97 -26.74
CA VAL A 132 -11.00 -5.76 -26.49
C VAL A 132 -10.22 -4.50 -26.90
N SER A 133 -8.91 -4.48 -26.70
CA SER A 133 -8.05 -3.41 -27.21
C SER A 133 -8.02 -3.41 -28.74
N GLN A 134 -7.87 -4.58 -29.37
CA GLN A 134 -7.93 -4.73 -30.84
C GLN A 134 -9.25 -4.24 -31.45
N ALA A 135 -10.37 -4.42 -30.76
CA ALA A 135 -11.66 -3.88 -31.20
C ALA A 135 -11.68 -2.35 -31.26
N ILE A 136 -10.96 -1.66 -30.36
CA ILE A 136 -10.78 -0.20 -30.44
C ILE A 136 -9.85 0.18 -31.59
N PHE A 137 -8.81 -0.62 -31.83
CA PHE A 137 -7.83 -0.39 -32.89
C PHE A 137 -8.49 -0.49 -34.28
N LEU A 138 -9.39 -1.45 -34.45
CA LEU A 138 -10.22 -1.59 -35.64
C LEU A 138 -10.96 -0.29 -35.99
N LEU A 139 -11.49 0.45 -35.01
CA LEU A 139 -12.14 1.74 -35.26
C LEU A 139 -11.16 2.77 -35.83
N GLY A 140 -9.91 2.76 -35.37
CA GLY A 140 -8.84 3.59 -35.92
C GLY A 140 -8.48 3.22 -37.36
N GLY A 141 -8.46 1.93 -37.69
CA GLY A 141 -8.27 1.44 -39.06
C GLY A 141 -9.40 1.85 -40.00
N ILE A 142 -10.66 1.77 -39.55
CA ILE A 142 -11.85 2.11 -40.36
C ILE A 142 -11.81 3.56 -40.85
N VAL A 143 -11.31 4.48 -40.00
CA VAL A 143 -11.23 5.91 -40.32
C VAL A 143 -9.86 6.32 -40.88
N TYR A 144 -8.96 5.37 -41.09
CA TYR A 144 -7.63 5.67 -41.62
C TYR A 144 -7.73 6.14 -43.07
N ASN A 145 -7.12 7.28 -43.38
CA ASN A 145 -7.20 7.93 -44.69
C ASN A 145 -5.82 8.17 -45.32
N GLY A 146 -4.81 7.40 -44.90
CA GLY A 146 -3.40 7.62 -45.27
C GLY A 146 -2.63 8.56 -44.33
N ASP A 147 -3.33 9.19 -43.39
CA ASP A 147 -2.74 9.98 -42.30
C ASP A 147 -3.22 9.47 -40.93
N TRP A 148 -2.31 9.45 -39.95
CA TRP A 148 -2.59 8.90 -38.63
C TRP A 148 -3.43 9.84 -37.74
N THR A 149 -3.57 11.11 -38.10
CA THR A 149 -4.18 12.14 -37.22
C THR A 149 -5.64 11.85 -36.91
N LEU A 150 -6.45 11.51 -37.91
CA LEU A 150 -7.88 11.24 -37.69
C LEU A 150 -8.07 10.00 -36.80
N SER A 151 -7.39 8.91 -37.12
CA SER A 151 -7.40 7.67 -36.32
C SER A 151 -6.95 7.90 -34.89
N TYR A 152 -5.90 8.69 -34.68
CA TYR A 152 -5.39 9.09 -33.36
C TYR A 152 -6.48 9.73 -32.50
N TYR A 153 -7.17 10.75 -33.00
CA TYR A 153 -8.19 11.45 -32.23
C TYR A 153 -9.47 10.62 -32.06
N VAL A 154 -9.87 9.81 -33.05
CA VAL A 154 -11.02 8.91 -32.92
C VAL A 154 -10.79 7.89 -31.81
N ILE A 155 -9.63 7.22 -31.79
CA ILE A 155 -9.27 6.27 -30.72
C ILE A 155 -9.28 6.99 -29.36
N LYS A 156 -8.66 8.17 -29.26
CA LYS A 156 -8.62 8.95 -28.01
C LYS A 156 -10.01 9.32 -27.49
N VAL A 157 -10.91 9.77 -28.37
CA VAL A 157 -12.28 10.12 -27.99
C VAL A 157 -13.01 8.89 -27.46
N VAL A 158 -12.92 7.75 -28.15
CA VAL A 158 -13.56 6.51 -27.72
C VAL A 158 -13.04 6.08 -26.34
N ILE A 159 -11.71 6.05 -26.16
CA ILE A 159 -11.09 5.67 -24.89
C ILE A 159 -11.48 6.64 -23.76
N ALA A 160 -11.41 7.96 -23.99
CA ALA A 160 -11.78 8.97 -23.00
C ALA A 160 -13.27 8.88 -22.63
N THR A 161 -14.16 8.62 -23.59
CA THR A 161 -15.59 8.44 -23.35
C THR A 161 -15.88 7.17 -22.54
N MET A 162 -15.25 6.04 -22.87
CA MET A 162 -15.40 4.81 -22.09
C MET A 162 -14.85 4.96 -20.67
N GLU A 163 -13.68 5.58 -20.52
CA GLU A 163 -13.07 5.86 -19.21
C GLU A 163 -13.95 6.78 -18.36
N PHE A 164 -14.44 7.89 -18.93
CA PHE A 164 -15.34 8.80 -18.23
C PHE A 164 -16.69 8.15 -17.88
N SER A 165 -17.19 7.25 -18.74
CA SER A 165 -18.38 6.44 -18.44
C SER A 165 -18.15 5.53 -17.23
N GLY A 166 -16.94 4.97 -17.09
CA GLY A 166 -16.50 4.26 -15.90
C GLY A 166 -16.50 5.14 -14.65
N ILE A 167 -15.95 6.35 -14.72
CA ILE A 167 -16.00 7.32 -13.60
C ILE A 167 -17.42 7.66 -13.21
N TRP A 168 -18.27 7.98 -14.19
CA TRP A 168 -19.67 8.32 -13.96
C TRP A 168 -20.44 7.14 -13.36
N PHE A 169 -20.16 5.91 -13.78
CA PHE A 169 -20.69 4.71 -13.14
C PHE A 169 -20.21 4.61 -11.69
N LEU A 170 -18.90 4.68 -11.47
CA LEU A 170 -18.27 4.53 -10.15
C LEU A 170 -18.70 5.62 -9.16
N SER A 171 -19.02 6.83 -9.62
CA SER A 171 -19.46 7.93 -8.76
C SER A 171 -20.73 7.64 -7.96
N ARG A 172 -21.46 6.57 -8.31
CA ARG A 172 -22.65 6.09 -7.58
C ARG A 172 -22.31 5.13 -6.44
N TYR A 173 -21.09 4.61 -6.40
CA TYR A 173 -20.70 3.48 -5.56
C TYR A 173 -19.47 3.76 -4.70
N ILE A 174 -18.66 4.75 -5.04
CA ILE A 174 -17.47 5.13 -4.27
C ILE A 174 -17.70 6.48 -3.57
N SER A 175 -16.94 6.71 -2.49
CA SER A 175 -16.98 7.99 -1.77
C SER A 175 -16.56 9.16 -2.67
N THR A 176 -17.03 10.38 -2.36
CA THR A 176 -16.58 11.62 -3.02
C THR A 176 -15.06 11.77 -2.98
N ARG A 177 -14.43 11.36 -1.87
CA ARG A 177 -12.98 11.32 -1.71
C ARG A 177 -12.29 10.38 -2.70
N SER A 178 -12.77 9.14 -2.80
CA SER A 178 -12.22 8.18 -3.77
C SER A 178 -12.46 8.64 -5.21
N LEU A 179 -13.61 9.26 -5.48
CA LEU A 179 -13.92 9.81 -6.79
C LEU A 179 -12.97 10.94 -7.18
N ILE A 180 -12.64 11.86 -6.26
CA ILE A 180 -11.63 12.90 -6.50
C ILE A 180 -10.26 12.28 -6.84
N LEU A 181 -9.83 11.30 -6.04
CA LEU A 181 -8.53 10.63 -6.22
C LEU A 181 -8.43 9.83 -7.53
N LEU A 182 -9.55 9.39 -8.11
CA LEU A 182 -9.58 8.66 -9.37
C LEU A 182 -9.82 9.61 -10.56
N ALA A 183 -10.89 10.40 -10.50
CA ALA A 183 -11.38 11.16 -11.64
C ALA A 183 -10.46 12.31 -12.06
N TRP A 184 -9.69 12.85 -11.11
CA TRP A 184 -8.78 13.96 -11.33
C TRP A 184 -7.31 13.55 -11.23
N HIS A 185 -7.00 12.25 -11.13
CA HIS A 185 -5.61 11.82 -11.03
C HIS A 185 -4.84 12.19 -12.32
N PRO A 186 -3.68 12.85 -12.25
CA PRO A 186 -2.91 13.24 -13.43
C PRO A 186 -2.63 12.09 -14.41
N ILE A 187 -2.19 10.92 -13.93
CA ILE A 187 -2.01 9.73 -14.80
C ILE A 187 -3.28 9.37 -15.56
N ILE A 188 -4.46 9.39 -14.92
CA ILE A 188 -5.70 8.95 -15.58
C ILE A 188 -5.98 9.86 -16.78
N LEU A 189 -5.81 11.17 -16.60
CA LEU A 189 -5.98 12.16 -17.66
C LEU A 189 -4.95 12.02 -18.79
N ILE A 190 -3.67 11.83 -18.43
CA ILE A 190 -2.58 11.58 -19.40
C ILE A 190 -2.84 10.29 -20.19
N THR A 191 -3.27 9.23 -19.50
CA THR A 191 -3.48 7.89 -20.08
C THR A 191 -4.70 7.88 -21.00
N SER A 192 -5.83 8.43 -20.57
CA SER A 192 -7.08 8.42 -21.34
C SER A 192 -7.10 9.50 -22.42
N ALA A 193 -7.56 10.70 -22.07
CA ALA A 193 -7.74 11.81 -23.01
C ALA A 193 -6.41 12.39 -23.53
N GLY A 194 -5.28 12.18 -22.84
CA GLY A 194 -3.98 12.71 -23.24
C GLY A 194 -3.30 11.91 -24.36
N GLN A 195 -3.06 10.62 -24.14
CA GLN A 195 -2.28 9.76 -25.05
C GLN A 195 -3.06 8.54 -25.57
N GLY A 196 -4.29 8.30 -25.11
CA GLY A 196 -5.17 7.26 -25.65
C GLY A 196 -4.72 5.83 -25.38
N HIS A 197 -4.16 5.55 -24.22
CA HIS A 197 -3.79 4.19 -23.81
C HIS A 197 -5.01 3.37 -23.41
N THR A 198 -5.07 2.12 -23.89
CA THR A 198 -6.21 1.20 -23.66
C THR A 198 -6.40 0.81 -22.19
N GLU A 199 -5.37 0.93 -21.35
CA GLU A 199 -5.48 0.73 -19.90
C GLU A 199 -6.55 1.61 -19.24
N ALA A 200 -6.90 2.74 -19.84
CA ALA A 200 -8.00 3.59 -19.39
C ALA A 200 -9.37 2.86 -19.41
N LEU A 201 -9.56 1.85 -20.26
CA LEU A 201 -10.78 1.04 -20.29
C LEU A 201 -10.97 0.19 -19.02
N LEU A 202 -9.90 -0.05 -18.26
CA LEU A 202 -9.97 -0.73 -16.96
C LEU A 202 -10.82 0.07 -15.96
N VAL A 203 -10.88 1.40 -16.08
CA VAL A 203 -11.74 2.24 -15.23
C VAL A 203 -13.21 1.83 -15.34
N LEU A 204 -13.66 1.49 -16.54
CA LEU A 204 -15.00 0.98 -16.77
C LEU A 204 -15.12 -0.51 -16.41
N PHE A 205 -14.38 -1.40 -17.09
CA PHE A 205 -14.61 -2.83 -16.97
C PHE A 205 -14.16 -3.40 -15.63
N LEU A 206 -12.95 -3.08 -15.17
CA LEU A 206 -12.46 -3.55 -13.87
C LEU A 206 -13.22 -2.86 -12.73
N GLY A 207 -13.47 -1.55 -12.85
CA GLY A 207 -14.24 -0.78 -11.87
C GLY A 207 -15.66 -1.34 -11.67
N ALA A 208 -16.40 -1.51 -12.77
CA ALA A 208 -17.75 -2.08 -12.72
C ALA A 208 -17.75 -3.54 -12.26
N GLY A 209 -16.80 -4.35 -12.73
CA GLY A 209 -16.63 -5.74 -12.30
C GLY A 209 -16.42 -5.85 -10.78
N MET A 210 -15.59 -4.98 -10.19
CA MET A 210 -15.38 -4.93 -8.75
C MET A 210 -16.61 -4.46 -7.97
N VAL A 211 -17.34 -3.46 -8.48
CA VAL A 211 -18.61 -3.02 -7.86
C VAL A 211 -19.64 -4.14 -7.83
N TYR A 212 -19.82 -4.86 -8.94
CA TYR A 212 -20.75 -5.99 -8.98
C TYR A 212 -20.29 -7.16 -8.12
N ALA A 213 -18.98 -7.38 -8.01
CA ALA A 213 -18.44 -8.37 -7.07
C ALA A 213 -18.79 -7.98 -5.62
N LEU A 214 -18.57 -6.73 -5.22
CA LEU A 214 -18.92 -6.25 -3.86
C LEU A 214 -20.42 -6.27 -3.54
N ARG A 215 -21.27 -6.48 -4.55
CA ARG A 215 -22.74 -6.56 -4.42
C ARG A 215 -23.27 -7.97 -4.66
N ASP A 216 -22.41 -8.98 -4.57
CA ASP A 216 -22.73 -10.39 -4.74
C ASP A 216 -23.38 -10.73 -6.10
N ARG A 217 -23.12 -9.92 -7.14
CA ARG A 217 -23.57 -10.17 -8.52
C ARG A 217 -22.48 -10.91 -9.29
N GLY A 218 -22.19 -12.15 -8.88
CA GLY A 218 -21.06 -12.94 -9.36
C GLY A 218 -20.95 -13.12 -10.87
N SER A 219 -22.07 -13.34 -11.58
CA SER A 219 -22.06 -13.47 -13.04
C SER A 219 -21.65 -12.18 -13.76
N LEU A 220 -22.18 -11.03 -13.34
CA LEU A 220 -21.82 -9.73 -13.92
C LEU A 220 -20.36 -9.37 -13.60
N ALA A 221 -19.93 -9.65 -12.36
CA ALA A 221 -18.54 -9.49 -11.96
C ALA A 221 -17.59 -10.32 -12.83
N ALA A 222 -17.93 -11.61 -13.04
CA ALA A 222 -17.16 -12.52 -13.88
C ALA A 222 -17.07 -12.03 -15.32
N ALA A 223 -18.19 -11.64 -15.93
CA ALA A 223 -18.23 -11.11 -17.29
C ALA A 223 -17.32 -9.89 -17.44
N LEU A 224 -17.49 -8.87 -16.57
CA LEU A 224 -16.76 -7.60 -16.67
C LEU A 224 -15.27 -7.73 -16.33
N ILE A 225 -14.90 -8.56 -15.35
CA ILE A 225 -13.49 -8.83 -15.03
C ILE A 225 -12.82 -9.61 -16.17
N THR A 226 -13.55 -10.52 -16.82
CA THR A 226 -13.06 -11.23 -18.02
C THR A 226 -12.85 -10.25 -19.18
N THR A 227 -13.80 -9.34 -19.42
CA THR A 227 -13.65 -8.25 -20.41
C THR A 227 -12.45 -7.35 -20.07
N ALA A 228 -12.23 -7.02 -18.80
CA ALA A 228 -11.04 -6.29 -18.36
C ALA A 228 -9.73 -7.08 -18.61
N GLY A 229 -9.75 -8.41 -18.43
CA GLY A 229 -8.67 -9.32 -18.81
C GLY A 229 -8.32 -9.26 -20.29
N TRP A 230 -9.33 -9.03 -21.13
CA TRP A 230 -9.15 -8.81 -22.57
C TRP A 230 -8.90 -7.35 -22.97
N VAL A 231 -8.76 -6.44 -22.02
CA VAL A 231 -8.11 -5.12 -22.22
C VAL A 231 -6.62 -5.23 -21.88
N LYS A 232 -6.33 -5.82 -20.71
CA LYS A 232 -4.97 -6.09 -20.22
C LYS A 232 -5.00 -7.39 -19.44
N LEU A 233 -3.99 -8.25 -19.56
CA LEU A 233 -4.10 -9.64 -19.08
C LEU A 233 -4.20 -9.81 -17.55
N PHE A 234 -3.70 -8.87 -16.73
CA PHE A 234 -3.59 -9.10 -15.29
C PHE A 234 -4.92 -9.31 -14.50
N PRO A 235 -6.09 -8.76 -14.88
CA PRO A 235 -7.37 -9.05 -14.24
C PRO A 235 -7.78 -10.52 -14.36
N PHE A 236 -7.22 -11.31 -15.28
CA PHE A 236 -7.43 -12.76 -15.30
C PHE A 236 -6.94 -13.45 -14.03
N PHE A 237 -5.93 -12.88 -13.34
CA PHE A 237 -5.50 -13.36 -12.02
C PHE A 237 -6.57 -13.15 -10.93
N PHE A 238 -7.70 -12.49 -11.21
CA PHE A 238 -8.82 -12.40 -10.28
C PHE A 238 -9.86 -13.51 -10.49
N LEU A 239 -9.85 -14.24 -11.61
CA LEU A 239 -10.86 -15.27 -11.88
C LEU A 239 -10.88 -16.42 -10.86
N PRO A 240 -9.74 -16.94 -10.33
CA PRO A 240 -9.78 -17.93 -9.26
C PRO A 240 -10.47 -17.41 -7.98
N LEU A 241 -10.34 -16.11 -7.70
CA LEU A 241 -11.00 -15.45 -6.56
C LEU A 241 -12.50 -15.30 -6.79
N ILE A 242 -12.91 -14.95 -8.02
CA ILE A 242 -14.32 -14.86 -8.42
C ILE A 242 -14.97 -16.24 -8.36
N TRP A 243 -14.29 -17.28 -8.87
CA TRP A 243 -14.75 -18.67 -8.76
C TRP A 243 -14.95 -19.09 -7.31
N ARG A 244 -13.96 -18.84 -6.44
CA ARG A 244 -14.04 -19.18 -5.01
C ARG A 244 -15.25 -18.55 -4.32
N ARG A 245 -15.62 -17.31 -4.70
CA ARG A 245 -16.68 -16.54 -4.03
C ARG A 245 -18.08 -16.80 -4.61
N TYR A 246 -18.18 -17.05 -5.91
CA TYR A 246 -19.48 -17.12 -6.61
C TYR A 246 -19.74 -18.47 -7.31
N GLY A 247 -18.86 -19.45 -7.16
CA GLY A 247 -19.03 -20.81 -7.64
C GLY A 247 -18.92 -20.98 -9.15
N ILE A 248 -19.26 -22.18 -9.64
CA ILE A 248 -19.03 -22.62 -11.02
C ILE A 248 -19.73 -21.74 -12.07
N ARG A 249 -20.87 -21.14 -11.73
CA ARG A 249 -21.60 -20.25 -12.65
C ARG A 249 -20.73 -19.08 -13.12
N SER A 250 -19.91 -18.53 -12.24
CA SER A 250 -18.98 -17.45 -12.60
C SER A 250 -17.91 -17.90 -13.58
N VAL A 251 -17.41 -19.13 -13.45
CA VAL A 251 -16.44 -19.76 -14.36
C VAL A 251 -17.06 -19.95 -15.75
N VAL A 252 -18.29 -20.47 -15.82
CA VAL A 252 -19.01 -20.66 -17.09
C VAL A 252 -19.20 -19.32 -17.79
N VAL A 253 -19.62 -18.28 -17.07
CA VAL A 253 -19.78 -16.93 -17.64
C VAL A 253 -18.45 -16.38 -18.14
N SER A 254 -17.37 -16.50 -17.35
CA SER A 254 -16.03 -16.11 -17.78
C SER A 254 -15.56 -16.87 -19.02
N GLY A 255 -15.83 -18.18 -19.10
CA GLY A 255 -15.50 -19.01 -20.26
C GLY A 255 -16.24 -18.57 -21.51
N VAL A 256 -17.56 -18.41 -21.43
CA VAL A 256 -18.40 -17.98 -22.58
C VAL A 256 -18.02 -16.59 -23.04
N VAL A 257 -17.97 -15.60 -22.14
CA VAL A 257 -17.57 -14.23 -22.47
C VAL A 257 -16.15 -14.20 -23.03
N GLY A 258 -15.26 -14.99 -22.43
CA GLY A 258 -13.87 -15.09 -22.85
C GLY A 258 -13.74 -15.60 -24.28
N ILE A 259 -14.44 -16.69 -24.61
CA ILE A 259 -14.47 -17.29 -25.96
C ILE A 259 -15.09 -16.32 -26.96
N VAL A 260 -16.26 -15.74 -26.67
CA VAL A 260 -16.96 -14.83 -27.59
C VAL A 260 -16.08 -13.64 -27.98
N ILE A 261 -15.35 -13.08 -27.01
CA ILE A 261 -14.44 -11.95 -27.25
C ILE A 261 -13.20 -12.37 -28.06
N ALA A 262 -12.64 -13.56 -27.80
CA ALA A 262 -11.42 -14.02 -28.44
C ALA A 262 -11.64 -14.65 -29.83
N LEU A 263 -12.82 -15.20 -30.08
CA LEU A 263 -13.13 -15.98 -31.27
C LEU A 263 -12.84 -15.25 -32.59
N PRO A 264 -13.12 -13.94 -32.76
CA PRO A 264 -12.84 -13.23 -34.01
C PRO A 264 -11.36 -13.16 -34.39
N LEU A 265 -10.45 -13.32 -33.41
CA LEU A 265 -9.00 -13.25 -33.61
C LEU A 265 -8.31 -14.60 -33.40
N ALA A 266 -9.08 -15.66 -33.11
CA ALA A 266 -8.54 -16.97 -32.78
C ALA A 266 -7.91 -17.63 -34.02
N ALA A 267 -6.62 -17.93 -33.95
CA ALA A 267 -5.91 -18.70 -34.94
C ALA A 267 -4.77 -19.52 -34.29
N PRO A 268 -4.29 -20.62 -34.92
CA PRO A 268 -3.30 -21.51 -34.31
C PRO A 268 -1.98 -20.84 -33.92
N TYR A 269 -1.57 -19.80 -34.66
CA TYR A 269 -0.31 -19.07 -34.44
C TYR A 269 -0.36 -18.07 -33.29
N VAL A 270 -1.56 -17.61 -32.87
CA VAL A 270 -1.72 -16.46 -31.97
C VAL A 270 -0.98 -16.64 -30.65
N LEU A 271 -1.13 -17.81 -30.02
CA LEU A 271 -0.51 -18.06 -28.71
C LEU A 271 1.03 -18.12 -28.81
N GLY A 272 1.57 -18.71 -29.88
CA GLY A 272 3.02 -18.79 -30.11
C GLY A 272 3.62 -17.39 -30.31
N ASN A 273 3.05 -16.64 -31.25
CA ASN A 273 3.52 -15.31 -31.63
C ASN A 273 3.44 -14.31 -30.46
N VAL A 274 2.33 -14.31 -29.71
CA VAL A 274 2.18 -13.45 -28.52
C VAL A 274 3.20 -13.85 -27.45
N SER A 275 3.42 -15.15 -27.22
CA SER A 275 4.39 -15.64 -26.23
C SER A 275 5.81 -15.20 -26.57
N GLU A 276 6.19 -15.23 -27.85
CA GLU A 276 7.51 -14.80 -28.32
C GLU A 276 7.77 -13.32 -28.00
N SER A 277 6.84 -12.42 -28.37
CA SER A 277 6.95 -11.00 -28.04
C SER A 277 6.98 -10.75 -26.52
N LEU A 278 6.17 -11.46 -25.75
CA LEU A 278 6.16 -11.32 -24.29
C LEU A 278 7.46 -11.79 -23.66
N GLU A 279 8.06 -12.88 -24.16
CA GLU A 279 9.36 -13.35 -23.69
C GLU A 279 10.47 -12.33 -23.98
N LEU A 280 10.48 -11.76 -25.17
CA LEU A 280 11.42 -10.71 -25.52
C LEU A 280 11.27 -9.48 -24.63
N TYR A 281 10.03 -9.06 -24.36
CA TYR A 281 9.73 -7.94 -23.48
C TYR A 281 10.30 -8.15 -22.08
N ILE A 282 10.12 -9.35 -21.51
CA ILE A 282 10.59 -9.70 -20.17
C ILE A 282 12.12 -9.78 -20.08
N ARG A 283 12.79 -10.14 -21.18
CA ARG A 283 14.25 -10.27 -21.22
C ARG A 283 14.98 -8.94 -21.52
N LEU A 284 14.35 -8.04 -22.29
CA LEU A 284 15.02 -6.85 -22.81
C LEU A 284 14.54 -5.53 -22.19
N PHE A 285 13.29 -5.45 -21.74
CA PHE A 285 12.70 -4.18 -21.33
C PHE A 285 12.83 -3.97 -19.82
N GLU A 286 13.37 -2.81 -19.46
CA GLU A 286 13.51 -2.37 -18.08
C GLU A 286 13.05 -0.92 -17.96
N PHE A 287 12.04 -0.66 -17.11
CA PHE A 287 11.59 0.70 -16.86
C PHE A 287 10.93 0.83 -15.50
N ASN A 288 11.43 1.75 -14.66
CA ASN A 288 10.80 2.11 -13.38
C ASN A 288 10.55 0.91 -12.44
N ALA A 289 11.40 -0.11 -12.52
CA ALA A 289 11.23 -1.37 -11.79
C ALA A 289 12.06 -1.40 -10.50
N GLY A 290 11.53 -0.80 -9.43
CA GLY A 290 12.30 -0.53 -8.20
C GLY A 290 12.93 -1.76 -7.54
N ALA A 291 12.13 -2.80 -7.24
CA ALA A 291 12.65 -4.00 -6.61
C ALA A 291 13.65 -4.74 -7.51
N TYR A 292 13.35 -4.81 -8.80
CA TYR A 292 14.24 -5.37 -9.81
C TYR A 292 15.59 -4.64 -9.86
N TYR A 293 15.58 -3.30 -9.96
CA TYR A 293 16.80 -2.50 -9.96
C TYR A 293 17.58 -2.62 -8.65
N GLY A 294 16.90 -2.71 -7.51
CA GLY A 294 17.55 -2.95 -6.21
C GLY A 294 18.31 -4.27 -6.19
N VAL A 295 17.68 -5.36 -6.61
CA VAL A 295 18.32 -6.69 -6.69
C VAL A 295 19.44 -6.69 -7.74
N LYS A 296 19.19 -6.14 -8.94
CA LYS A 296 20.21 -6.01 -9.99
C LYS A 296 21.46 -5.26 -9.49
N LYS A 297 21.28 -4.15 -8.77
CA LYS A 297 22.39 -3.40 -8.18
C LYS A 297 23.14 -4.20 -7.12
N LEU A 298 22.44 -4.97 -6.27
CA LEU A 298 23.08 -5.85 -5.30
C LEU A 298 23.91 -6.93 -5.98
N PHE A 299 23.37 -7.61 -7.00
CA PHE A 299 24.12 -8.60 -7.77
C PHE A 299 25.36 -7.98 -8.40
N PHE A 300 25.23 -6.84 -9.07
CA PHE A 300 26.36 -6.13 -9.67
C PHE A 300 27.47 -5.81 -8.65
N ILE A 301 27.13 -5.40 -7.42
CA ILE A 301 28.12 -5.15 -6.36
C ILE A 301 28.95 -6.40 -6.04
N PHE A 302 28.32 -7.59 -6.02
CA PHE A 302 28.99 -8.85 -5.66
C PHE A 302 29.66 -9.56 -6.83
N THR A 303 29.08 -9.50 -8.03
CA THR A 303 29.54 -10.27 -9.20
C THR A 303 30.32 -9.43 -10.20
N GLN A 304 30.14 -8.10 -10.20
CA GLN A 304 30.64 -7.18 -11.23
C GLN A 304 30.12 -7.47 -12.66
N ASP A 305 29.09 -8.31 -12.79
CA ASP A 305 28.48 -8.69 -14.06
C ASP A 305 27.05 -8.13 -14.20
N ASP A 306 26.57 -7.97 -15.44
CA ASP A 306 25.17 -7.63 -15.72
C ASP A 306 24.28 -8.87 -15.74
N TRP A 307 23.39 -8.96 -14.76
CA TRP A 307 22.45 -10.07 -14.57
C TRP A 307 21.05 -9.81 -15.14
N SER A 308 20.89 -8.76 -15.96
CA SER A 308 19.60 -8.37 -16.54
C SER A 308 18.80 -9.52 -17.16
N LYS A 309 19.44 -10.27 -18.06
CA LYS A 309 18.78 -11.32 -18.86
C LYS A 309 18.29 -12.48 -17.99
N GLN A 310 18.94 -12.71 -16.84
CA GLN A 310 18.62 -13.77 -15.89
C GLN A 310 17.58 -13.31 -14.87
N LEU A 311 17.66 -12.06 -14.41
CA LEU A 311 16.77 -11.54 -13.37
C LEU A 311 15.32 -11.37 -13.87
N GLY A 312 15.10 -11.00 -15.13
CA GLY A 312 13.73 -10.86 -15.66
C GLY A 312 12.87 -12.13 -15.50
N PRO A 313 13.31 -13.30 -16.01
CA PRO A 313 12.64 -14.58 -15.79
C PRO A 313 12.47 -14.95 -14.31
N VAL A 314 13.45 -14.64 -13.45
CA VAL A 314 13.37 -14.90 -11.99
C VAL A 314 12.26 -14.07 -11.35
N PHE A 315 12.15 -12.79 -11.71
CA PHE A 315 11.11 -11.89 -11.21
C PHE A 315 9.71 -12.32 -11.66
N ARG A 316 9.57 -12.79 -12.92
CA ARG A 316 8.34 -13.45 -13.39
C ARG A 316 8.00 -14.68 -12.54
N LEU A 317 8.96 -15.56 -12.28
CA LEU A 317 8.74 -16.75 -11.45
C LEU A 317 8.33 -16.36 -10.01
N MET A 318 8.96 -15.33 -9.45
CA MET A 318 8.64 -14.81 -8.12
C MET A 318 7.16 -14.40 -8.02
N PHE A 319 6.61 -13.75 -9.05
CA PHE A 319 5.17 -13.44 -9.10
C PHE A 319 4.31 -14.71 -9.01
N PHE A 320 4.61 -15.72 -9.83
CA PHE A 320 3.86 -16.97 -9.87
C PHE A 320 4.01 -17.81 -8.60
N VAL A 321 5.09 -17.63 -7.82
CA VAL A 321 5.24 -18.23 -6.48
C VAL A 321 4.42 -17.48 -5.43
N VAL A 322 4.42 -16.14 -5.49
CA VAL A 322 3.67 -15.30 -4.53
C VAL A 322 2.17 -15.39 -4.74
N LEU A 323 1.70 -15.55 -5.97
CA LEU A 323 0.27 -15.56 -6.31
C LEU A 323 -0.54 -16.66 -5.57
N PRO A 324 -0.14 -17.95 -5.58
CA PRO A 324 -0.77 -19.00 -4.77
C PRO A 324 -0.74 -18.71 -3.26
N VAL A 325 0.34 -18.10 -2.76
CA VAL A 325 0.43 -17.69 -1.34
C VAL A 325 -0.64 -16.65 -1.02
N ILE A 326 -0.87 -15.68 -1.91
CA ILE A 326 -1.94 -14.69 -1.72
C ILE A 326 -3.31 -15.37 -1.70
N TYR A 327 -3.60 -16.30 -2.62
CA TYR A 327 -4.87 -17.04 -2.60
C TYR A 327 -5.04 -17.88 -1.34
N TRP A 328 -3.98 -18.56 -0.89
CA TRP A 328 -4.00 -19.34 0.35
C TRP A 328 -4.24 -18.44 1.58
N MET A 329 -3.62 -17.26 1.61
CA MET A 329 -3.85 -16.28 2.68
C MET A 329 -5.28 -15.73 2.66
N ASP A 330 -5.82 -15.42 1.48
CA ASP A 330 -7.21 -15.01 1.29
C ASP A 330 -8.18 -16.09 1.80
N TRP A 331 -7.91 -17.36 1.48
CA TRP A 331 -8.68 -18.50 1.96
C TRP A 331 -8.58 -18.69 3.48
N ARG A 332 -7.37 -18.71 4.04
CA ARG A 332 -7.14 -18.94 5.48
C ARG A 332 -7.63 -17.81 6.38
N ARG A 333 -7.57 -16.56 5.90
CA ARG A 333 -7.85 -15.36 6.70
C ARG A 333 -9.09 -14.61 6.26
N ASN A 334 -9.85 -15.16 5.31
CA ASN A 334 -11.05 -14.58 4.72
C ASN A 334 -10.91 -13.10 4.38
N TRP A 335 -9.91 -12.76 3.55
CA TRP A 335 -9.67 -11.37 3.16
C TRP A 335 -10.84 -10.81 2.32
N SER A 336 -11.03 -9.48 2.36
CA SER A 336 -11.96 -8.83 1.44
C SER A 336 -11.46 -8.94 -0.01
N ILE A 337 -12.38 -8.98 -0.98
CA ILE A 337 -12.01 -9.10 -2.40
C ILE A 337 -11.10 -7.96 -2.84
N THR A 338 -11.42 -6.74 -2.40
CA THR A 338 -10.66 -5.52 -2.68
C THR A 338 -9.24 -5.59 -2.14
N LYS A 339 -9.05 -6.16 -0.94
CA LYS A 339 -7.71 -6.37 -0.40
C LYS A 339 -6.94 -7.36 -1.27
N THR A 340 -7.53 -8.51 -1.57
CA THR A 340 -6.85 -9.56 -2.33
C THR A 340 -6.47 -9.10 -3.74
N THR A 341 -7.34 -8.39 -4.45
CA THR A 341 -7.03 -7.86 -5.81
C THR A 341 -5.94 -6.78 -5.78
N VAL A 342 -5.92 -5.91 -4.76
CA VAL A 342 -4.83 -4.94 -4.55
C VAL A 342 -3.50 -5.63 -4.24
N PHE A 343 -3.51 -6.72 -3.45
CA PHE A 343 -2.29 -7.49 -3.17
C PHE A 343 -1.76 -8.21 -4.41
N ILE A 344 -2.64 -8.81 -5.22
CA ILE A 344 -2.23 -9.47 -6.49
C ILE A 344 -1.62 -8.44 -7.44
N SER A 345 -2.31 -7.32 -7.65
CA SER A 345 -1.83 -6.25 -8.55
C SER A 345 -0.54 -5.61 -8.03
N GLY A 346 -0.45 -5.39 -6.72
CA GLY A 346 0.75 -4.87 -6.08
C GLY A 346 1.93 -5.83 -6.17
N ALA A 347 1.70 -7.14 -6.01
CA ALA A 347 2.71 -8.16 -6.21
C ALA A 347 3.20 -8.13 -7.66
N LEU A 348 2.29 -8.09 -8.64
CA LEU A 348 2.65 -8.01 -10.06
C LEU A 348 3.55 -6.82 -10.35
N LEU A 349 3.19 -5.62 -9.88
CA LEU A 349 4.00 -4.42 -10.07
C LEU A 349 5.36 -4.51 -9.36
N LEU A 350 5.40 -5.00 -8.12
CA LEU A 350 6.66 -5.16 -7.39
C LEU A 350 7.60 -6.20 -8.02
N THR A 351 7.04 -7.15 -8.77
CA THR A 351 7.80 -8.19 -9.48
C THR A 351 7.99 -7.90 -10.97
N ALA A 352 7.53 -6.76 -11.48
CA ALA A 352 7.66 -6.43 -12.90
C ALA A 352 9.04 -5.83 -13.20
N THR A 353 9.57 -6.11 -14.40
CA THR A 353 10.79 -5.47 -14.94
C THR A 353 10.50 -4.13 -15.61
N THR A 354 9.24 -3.88 -15.97
CA THR A 354 8.82 -2.68 -16.71
C THR A 354 7.48 -2.17 -16.18
N ILE A 355 7.46 -0.93 -15.70
CA ILE A 355 6.32 -0.28 -15.05
C ILE A 355 6.15 1.11 -15.63
N HIS A 356 5.55 1.19 -16.81
CA HIS A 356 5.14 2.45 -17.39
C HIS A 356 4.01 3.11 -16.57
N PRO A 357 3.90 4.45 -16.56
CA PRO A 357 2.91 5.15 -15.73
C PRO A 357 1.47 4.66 -15.93
N TRP A 358 1.09 4.32 -17.16
CA TRP A 358 -0.25 3.83 -17.49
C TRP A 358 -0.56 2.42 -16.92
N TYR A 359 0.45 1.61 -16.57
CA TYR A 359 0.24 0.29 -15.94
C TYR A 359 -0.38 0.40 -14.53
N ILE A 360 -0.30 1.57 -13.90
CA ILE A 360 -0.79 1.83 -12.55
C ILE A 360 -2.32 2.11 -12.56
N VAL A 361 -2.92 2.42 -13.71
CA VAL A 361 -4.35 2.78 -13.83
C VAL A 361 -5.27 1.71 -13.24
N GLY A 362 -5.05 0.44 -13.59
CA GLY A 362 -5.85 -0.66 -13.05
C GLY A 362 -5.80 -0.74 -11.52
N LEU A 363 -4.64 -0.47 -10.93
CA LEU A 363 -4.47 -0.44 -9.48
C LEU A 363 -5.16 0.78 -8.84
N LEU A 364 -5.12 1.94 -9.48
CA LEU A 364 -5.86 3.14 -9.01
C LEU A 364 -7.37 2.88 -8.94
N VAL A 365 -7.91 2.14 -9.90
CA VAL A 365 -9.32 1.71 -9.89
C VAL A 365 -9.61 0.80 -8.69
N LEU A 366 -8.77 -0.21 -8.46
CA LEU A 366 -8.94 -1.15 -7.34
C LEU A 366 -8.91 -0.45 -5.98
N ILE A 367 -7.99 0.51 -5.79
CA ILE A 367 -7.90 1.26 -4.52
C ILE A 367 -9.00 2.30 -4.38
N ALA A 368 -9.59 2.81 -5.47
CA ALA A 368 -10.71 3.75 -5.42
C ALA A 368 -12.01 3.08 -4.95
N VAL A 369 -12.20 1.81 -5.31
CA VAL A 369 -13.33 0.96 -4.86
C VAL A 369 -13.11 0.43 -3.42
N HIS A 370 -11.92 0.63 -2.84
CA HIS A 370 -11.61 0.27 -1.46
C HIS A 370 -11.90 1.43 -0.49
N ASP A 371 -12.45 1.15 0.69
CA ASP A 371 -12.92 2.16 1.66
C ASP A 371 -11.83 3.08 2.23
N LYS A 372 -10.56 2.69 2.12
CA LYS A 372 -9.41 3.46 2.60
C LYS A 372 -8.42 3.73 1.48
N PRO A 373 -7.97 4.98 1.30
CA PRO A 373 -7.00 5.32 0.28
C PRO A 373 -5.66 4.64 0.58
N SER A 374 -5.14 3.93 -0.41
CA SER A 374 -3.80 3.33 -0.35
C SER A 374 -2.77 4.36 -0.77
N TRP A 375 -2.39 5.25 0.14
CA TRP A 375 -1.50 6.39 -0.14
C TRP A 375 -0.15 6.02 -0.77
N HIS A 376 0.39 4.84 -0.45
CA HIS A 376 1.62 4.33 -1.08
C HIS A 376 1.44 4.07 -2.59
N TRP A 377 0.26 3.64 -3.03
CA TRP A 377 -0.04 3.46 -4.46
C TRP A 377 -0.44 4.76 -5.15
N GLN A 378 -1.11 5.68 -4.45
CA GLN A 378 -1.33 7.05 -4.94
C GLN A 378 0.02 7.76 -5.17
N TRP A 379 0.97 7.56 -4.26
CA TRP A 379 2.35 8.03 -4.38
C TRP A 379 3.04 7.45 -5.61
N VAL A 380 3.03 6.11 -5.78
CA VAL A 380 3.64 5.46 -6.95
C VAL A 380 3.02 5.96 -8.25
N GLY A 381 1.70 6.12 -8.28
CA GLY A 381 1.01 6.76 -9.39
C GLY A 381 1.60 8.13 -9.71
N LEU A 382 1.47 9.08 -8.79
CA LEU A 382 1.92 10.44 -9.03
C LEU A 382 3.40 10.54 -9.41
N LEU A 383 4.29 9.84 -8.68
CA LEU A 383 5.74 9.92 -8.90
C LEU A 383 6.20 9.23 -10.20
N SER A 384 5.45 8.24 -10.70
CA SER A 384 5.78 7.60 -11.96
C SER A 384 5.77 8.57 -13.15
N ILE A 385 5.03 9.69 -13.08
CA ILE A 385 5.02 10.70 -14.15
C ILE A 385 6.41 11.33 -14.34
N GLY A 386 7.20 11.45 -13.26
CA GLY A 386 8.58 11.94 -13.34
C GLY A 386 9.49 11.07 -14.20
N THR A 387 9.12 9.81 -14.46
CA THR A 387 9.91 8.92 -15.33
C THR A 387 9.93 9.33 -16.79
N TYR A 388 8.99 10.19 -17.25
CA TYR A 388 9.03 10.75 -18.61
C TYR A 388 10.24 11.65 -18.86
N LEU A 389 10.96 12.08 -17.82
CA LEU A 389 12.21 12.83 -17.97
C LEU A 389 13.33 12.01 -18.59
N LEU A 390 13.22 10.68 -18.62
CA LEU A 390 14.16 9.82 -19.35
C LEU A 390 14.30 10.26 -20.82
N TYR A 391 13.17 10.57 -21.48
CA TYR A 391 13.11 10.84 -22.92
C TYR A 391 13.72 12.21 -23.32
N VAL A 392 14.14 13.00 -22.35
CA VAL A 392 14.79 14.30 -22.54
C VAL A 392 16.13 14.40 -21.80
N GLY A 393 16.68 13.27 -21.32
CA GLY A 393 17.95 13.26 -20.58
C GLY A 393 17.88 13.90 -19.19
N GLY A 394 16.68 14.05 -18.63
CA GLY A 394 16.47 14.60 -17.28
C GLY A 394 16.75 13.59 -16.15
N PRO A 395 16.49 13.95 -14.88
CA PRO A 395 16.85 13.16 -13.70
C PRO A 395 15.92 11.94 -13.48
N TYR A 396 15.88 11.00 -14.43
CA TYR A 396 15.07 9.78 -14.37
C TYR A 396 15.25 8.98 -13.08
N TRP A 397 16.50 8.72 -12.70
CA TRP A 397 16.83 7.88 -11.53
C TRP A 397 16.39 8.51 -10.20
N LEU A 398 16.31 9.84 -10.11
CA LEU A 398 15.74 10.51 -8.95
C LEU A 398 14.29 10.08 -8.76
N TYR A 399 13.49 10.10 -9.81
CA TYR A 399 12.07 9.74 -9.74
C TYR A 399 11.84 8.25 -9.53
N VAL A 400 12.66 7.37 -10.11
CA VAL A 400 12.61 5.94 -9.80
C VAL A 400 12.86 5.70 -8.31
N ASN A 401 13.90 6.31 -7.75
CA ASN A 401 14.21 6.19 -6.32
C ASN A 401 13.10 6.77 -5.43
N LEU A 402 12.61 7.98 -5.74
CA LEU A 402 11.51 8.62 -5.00
C LEU A 402 10.23 7.79 -5.07
N THR A 403 9.93 7.17 -6.21
CA THR A 403 8.76 6.29 -6.39
C THR A 403 8.81 5.13 -5.40
N TRP A 404 9.91 4.37 -5.37
CA TRP A 404 9.97 3.11 -4.64
C TRP A 404 10.43 3.23 -3.19
N ILE A 405 11.36 4.15 -2.88
CA ILE A 405 11.70 4.49 -1.49
C ILE A 405 10.49 5.17 -0.84
N GLY A 406 9.86 6.12 -1.52
CA GLY A 406 8.65 6.77 -1.03
C GLY A 406 7.48 5.80 -0.86
N PHE A 407 7.30 4.83 -1.75
CA PHE A 407 6.37 3.73 -1.55
C PHE A 407 6.60 3.02 -0.21
N ALA A 408 7.84 2.61 0.08
CA ALA A 408 8.18 1.92 1.33
C ALA A 408 7.96 2.82 2.55
N VAL A 409 8.40 4.08 2.50
CA VAL A 409 8.23 5.07 3.57
C VAL A 409 6.76 5.33 3.86
N VAL A 410 5.95 5.61 2.83
CA VAL A 410 4.50 5.86 2.99
C VAL A 410 3.81 4.58 3.48
N TYR A 411 4.15 3.40 2.95
CA TYR A 411 3.59 2.14 3.43
C TYR A 411 3.89 1.91 4.91
N ILE A 412 5.14 2.09 5.34
CA ILE A 412 5.58 1.95 6.73
C ILE A 412 4.89 3.01 7.60
N ALA A 413 4.86 4.28 7.20
CA ALA A 413 4.25 5.36 7.97
C ALA A 413 2.76 5.10 8.26
N PHE A 414 2.00 4.60 7.28
CA PHE A 414 0.58 4.28 7.47
C PHE A 414 0.31 2.94 8.16
N ARG A 415 1.35 2.10 8.35
CA ARG A 415 1.25 0.82 9.06
C ARG A 415 2.04 0.78 10.36
N SER A 416 2.79 1.82 10.68
CA SER A 416 3.73 1.90 11.81
C SER A 416 3.04 1.64 13.13
N ASP A 417 1.89 2.27 13.39
CA ASP A 417 1.11 2.03 14.61
C ASP A 417 0.70 0.56 14.71
N ARG A 418 0.11 -0.03 13.66
CA ARG A 418 -0.29 -1.45 13.68
C ARG A 418 0.90 -2.40 13.88
N ILE A 419 2.03 -2.12 13.23
CA ILE A 419 3.25 -2.92 13.35
C ILE A 419 3.78 -2.82 14.78
N LEU A 420 3.88 -1.60 15.31
CA LEU A 420 4.29 -1.32 16.68
C LEU A 420 3.37 -2.05 17.68
N GLN A 421 2.06 -1.92 17.55
CA GLN A 421 1.09 -2.61 18.42
C GLN A 421 1.22 -4.14 18.34
N TRP A 422 1.49 -4.69 17.15
CA TRP A 422 1.75 -6.13 17.01
C TRP A 422 3.05 -6.57 17.69
N ILE A 423 4.13 -5.78 17.59
CA ILE A 423 5.39 -6.03 18.30
C ILE A 423 5.15 -5.98 19.82
N GLN A 424 4.41 -4.97 20.30
CA GLN A 424 4.10 -4.79 21.72
C GLN A 424 3.29 -5.95 22.29
N ARG A 425 2.27 -6.44 21.57
CA ARG A 425 1.52 -7.65 21.95
C ARG A 425 2.42 -8.89 22.04
N ARG A 426 3.33 -9.08 21.08
CA ARG A 426 4.30 -10.20 21.13
C ARG A 426 5.28 -10.07 22.30
N ARG A 427 5.75 -8.84 22.59
CA ARG A 427 6.61 -8.56 23.74
C ARG A 427 5.90 -8.84 25.06
N ALA A 428 4.62 -8.47 25.19
CA ALA A 428 3.82 -8.75 26.37
C ALA A 428 3.75 -10.26 26.68
N LYS A 429 3.57 -11.12 25.66
CA LYS A 429 3.67 -12.58 25.81
C LYS A 429 5.01 -13.03 26.37
N GLY A 430 6.10 -12.46 25.87
CA GLY A 430 7.44 -12.74 26.38
C GLY A 430 7.63 -12.27 27.82
N LYS A 431 7.09 -11.10 28.17
CA LYS A 431 7.10 -10.53 29.53
C LYS A 431 6.35 -11.43 30.51
N VAL A 432 5.09 -11.79 30.22
CA VAL A 432 4.27 -12.67 31.08
C VAL A 432 4.91 -14.05 31.23
N LYS A 433 5.42 -14.64 30.14
CA LYS A 433 6.16 -15.91 30.21
C LYS A 433 7.37 -15.84 31.15
N ALA A 434 8.05 -14.69 31.24
CA ALA A 434 9.22 -14.52 32.11
C ALA A 434 8.86 -14.44 33.60
N ILE A 435 7.71 -13.85 33.94
CA ILE A 435 7.22 -13.77 35.32
C ILE A 435 6.25 -14.90 35.68
N ARG A 436 5.99 -15.83 34.77
CA ARG A 436 5.00 -16.90 34.95
C ARG A 436 5.19 -17.71 36.23
N ARG A 437 6.44 -17.95 36.64
CA ARG A 437 6.80 -18.68 37.87
C ARG A 437 6.50 -17.91 39.15
N PHE A 438 6.34 -16.59 39.06
CA PHE A 438 5.99 -15.70 40.17
C PHE A 438 4.49 -15.42 40.21
N LEU A 439 3.79 -15.65 39.10
CA LEU A 439 2.33 -15.58 39.00
C LEU A 439 1.70 -16.91 39.43
N ASP A 440 1.89 -17.33 40.68
CA ASP A 440 1.18 -18.48 41.25
C ASP A 440 -0.16 -18.04 41.83
N MET A 441 -1.11 -17.74 40.93
CA MET A 441 -2.40 -17.19 41.30
C MET A 441 -3.58 -18.04 40.86
N ARG A 442 -4.66 -17.96 41.62
CA ARG A 442 -5.97 -18.55 41.33
C ARG A 442 -6.73 -17.71 40.30
N PRO A 443 -7.64 -18.32 39.51
CA PRO A 443 -8.43 -17.62 38.50
C PRO A 443 -9.26 -16.43 38.99
N HIS A 444 -9.59 -16.33 40.28
CA HIS A 444 -10.44 -15.27 40.81
C HIS A 444 -9.65 -14.16 41.50
N GLU A 445 -8.34 -14.33 41.64
CA GLU A 445 -7.48 -13.34 42.28
C GLU A 445 -7.31 -12.11 41.38
N THR A 446 -7.12 -10.97 42.03
CA THR A 446 -7.06 -9.66 41.39
C THR A 446 -5.61 -9.22 41.19
N VAL A 447 -5.27 -8.85 39.96
CA VAL A 447 -3.97 -8.27 39.58
C VAL A 447 -4.11 -6.79 39.32
N LEU A 448 -3.23 -6.00 39.92
CA LEU A 448 -2.96 -4.64 39.50
C LEU A 448 -1.76 -4.60 38.54
N ASP A 449 -1.98 -4.22 37.28
CA ASP A 449 -0.91 -3.88 36.33
C ASP A 449 -0.62 -2.38 36.47
N LEU A 450 0.40 -2.05 37.27
CA LEU A 450 0.76 -0.68 37.63
C LEU A 450 1.86 -0.17 36.68
N GLY A 451 1.67 1.00 36.07
CA GLY A 451 2.51 1.49 34.97
C GLY A 451 2.25 0.71 33.68
N THR A 452 0.98 0.51 33.38
CA THR A 452 0.51 -0.47 32.38
C THR A 452 0.87 -0.13 30.92
N GLY A 453 1.11 1.13 30.58
CA GLY A 453 1.24 1.59 29.20
C GLY A 453 0.05 1.18 28.33
N GLU A 454 0.26 0.41 27.27
CA GLU A 454 -0.84 -0.01 26.38
C GLU A 454 -1.76 -1.10 26.96
N GLY A 455 -1.48 -1.65 28.15
CA GLY A 455 -2.33 -2.66 28.80
C GLY A 455 -2.13 -4.09 28.32
N TYR A 456 -1.18 -4.35 27.43
CA TYR A 456 -0.98 -5.70 26.87
C TYR A 456 -0.41 -6.70 27.86
N VAL A 457 0.34 -6.26 28.88
CA VAL A 457 0.85 -7.16 29.93
C VAL A 457 -0.32 -7.64 30.78
N GLY A 458 -1.11 -6.74 31.35
CA GLY A 458 -2.34 -7.08 32.06
C GLY A 458 -3.29 -7.96 31.24
N LYS A 459 -3.48 -7.67 29.94
CA LYS A 459 -4.35 -8.49 29.08
C LYS A 459 -3.83 -9.91 28.87
N GLU A 460 -2.52 -10.10 28.75
CA GLU A 460 -1.97 -11.44 28.62
C GLU A 460 -1.97 -12.19 29.96
N ILE A 461 -1.83 -11.50 31.10
CA ILE A 461 -2.03 -12.09 32.44
C ILE A 461 -3.47 -12.58 32.61
N GLN A 462 -4.48 -11.74 32.30
CA GLN A 462 -5.89 -12.13 32.31
C GLN A 462 -6.10 -13.38 31.44
N ARG A 463 -5.46 -13.45 30.27
CA ARG A 463 -5.61 -14.56 29.34
C ARG A 463 -4.94 -15.86 29.81
N GLU A 464 -3.77 -15.79 30.43
CA GLU A 464 -3.04 -16.99 30.91
C GLU A 464 -3.56 -17.52 32.24
N ARG A 465 -4.07 -16.65 33.12
CA ARG A 465 -4.45 -17.00 34.51
C ARG A 465 -5.94 -16.91 34.81
N SER A 466 -6.73 -16.33 33.90
CA SER A 466 -8.17 -16.04 34.12
C SER A 466 -8.47 -15.06 35.26
N SER A 467 -7.45 -14.41 35.82
CA SER A 467 -7.52 -13.43 36.91
C SER A 467 -8.29 -12.16 36.53
N THR A 468 -8.84 -11.49 37.55
CA THR A 468 -9.38 -10.12 37.41
C THR A 468 -8.21 -9.16 37.29
N VAL A 469 -8.16 -8.31 36.27
CA VAL A 469 -7.03 -7.39 36.06
C VAL A 469 -7.52 -5.95 36.03
N GLN A 470 -6.92 -5.11 36.88
CA GLN A 470 -7.08 -3.66 36.89
C GLN A 470 -5.79 -3.00 36.38
N LEU A 471 -5.94 -2.00 35.52
CA LEU A 471 -4.83 -1.24 34.95
C LEU A 471 -4.74 0.12 35.64
N MET A 472 -3.54 0.54 36.04
CA MET A 472 -3.28 1.89 36.52
C MET A 472 -2.01 2.47 35.90
N ASP A 473 -2.06 3.77 35.59
CA ASP A 473 -0.92 4.53 35.05
C ASP A 473 -1.11 6.02 35.38
N VAL A 474 -0.04 6.80 35.28
CA VAL A 474 -0.07 8.28 35.39
C VAL A 474 -0.48 8.94 34.07
N ILE A 475 -0.39 8.20 32.95
CA ILE A 475 -0.82 8.67 31.63
C ILE A 475 -1.66 7.60 30.94
N ASP A 476 -2.78 8.01 30.32
CA ASP A 476 -3.64 7.08 29.59
C ASP A 476 -3.08 6.71 28.21
N PHE A 477 -2.63 5.45 28.12
CA PHE A 477 -2.16 4.81 26.90
C PHE A 477 -2.87 3.50 26.55
N HIS A 478 -3.84 3.07 27.34
CA HIS A 478 -4.35 1.69 27.25
C HIS A 478 -5.09 1.45 25.92
N ARG A 479 -4.90 0.25 25.35
CA ARG A 479 -5.52 -0.16 24.08
C ARG A 479 -6.24 -1.50 24.17
N VAL A 480 -6.57 -1.89 25.40
CA VAL A 480 -7.23 -3.15 25.74
C VAL A 480 -8.53 -2.85 26.48
N ASP A 481 -9.43 -3.80 26.43
CA ASP A 481 -10.73 -3.82 27.10
C ASP A 481 -10.59 -4.28 28.56
N LEU A 482 -9.78 -3.58 29.35
CA LEU A 482 -9.64 -3.82 30.79
C LEU A 482 -9.97 -2.53 31.57
N PRO A 483 -10.47 -2.65 32.82
CA PRO A 483 -10.67 -1.51 33.69
C PRO A 483 -9.37 -0.71 33.85
N PHE A 484 -9.42 0.59 33.56
CA PHE A 484 -8.28 1.50 33.64
C PHE A 484 -8.60 2.68 34.56
N GLN A 485 -7.64 3.07 35.39
CA GLN A 485 -7.75 4.22 36.27
C GLN A 485 -6.44 5.02 36.29
N LEU A 486 -6.55 6.35 36.12
CA LEU A 486 -5.43 7.26 36.31
C LEU A 486 -5.16 7.48 37.81
N TYR A 487 -3.89 7.59 38.16
CA TYR A 487 -3.44 8.04 39.49
C TYR A 487 -2.37 9.12 39.36
N ASP A 488 -2.01 9.75 40.49
CA ASP A 488 -1.15 10.94 40.53
C ASP A 488 0.36 10.63 40.48
N GLY A 489 0.76 9.35 40.52
CA GLY A 489 2.16 8.96 40.58
C GLY A 489 2.75 8.92 41.99
N ASP A 490 1.95 9.22 43.01
CA ASP A 490 2.35 9.27 44.41
C ASP A 490 1.54 8.29 45.26
N THR A 491 0.21 8.41 45.27
CA THR A 491 -0.68 7.60 46.12
C THR A 491 -1.70 6.81 45.30
N LEU A 492 -1.76 5.50 45.50
CA LEU A 492 -2.72 4.65 44.81
C LEU A 492 -4.12 4.83 45.44
N PRO A 493 -5.16 5.09 44.63
CA PRO A 493 -6.54 5.27 45.11
C PRO A 493 -7.22 3.93 45.44
N LEU A 494 -6.50 3.05 46.14
CA LEU A 494 -6.89 1.71 46.52
C LEU A 494 -6.67 1.52 48.03
N LYS A 495 -7.49 0.66 48.62
CA LYS A 495 -7.36 0.29 50.04
C LYS A 495 -6.18 -0.66 50.22
N ASP A 496 -5.69 -0.73 51.45
CA ASP A 496 -4.70 -1.73 51.87
C ASP A 496 -5.23 -3.14 51.54
N ASP A 497 -4.35 -4.01 51.05
CA ASP A 497 -4.65 -5.40 50.70
C ASP A 497 -5.88 -5.61 49.80
N SER A 498 -6.15 -4.64 48.91
CA SER A 498 -7.33 -4.68 48.04
C SER A 498 -7.13 -5.48 46.76
N VAL A 499 -5.88 -5.69 46.32
CA VAL A 499 -5.53 -6.57 45.20
C VAL A 499 -4.64 -7.72 45.69
N ASP A 500 -4.68 -8.87 45.03
CA ASP A 500 -3.89 -10.03 45.45
C ASP A 500 -2.43 -9.89 45.02
N CYS A 501 -2.20 -9.40 43.80
CA CYS A 501 -0.87 -9.18 43.26
C CYS A 501 -0.76 -7.85 42.51
N THR A 502 0.33 -7.11 42.72
CA THR A 502 0.71 -5.99 41.86
C THR A 502 1.89 -6.36 40.97
N VAL A 503 1.82 -6.01 39.69
CA VAL A 503 2.89 -6.20 38.71
C VAL A 503 3.41 -4.84 38.27
N LEU A 504 4.71 -4.63 38.45
CA LEU A 504 5.47 -3.45 38.02
C LEU A 504 6.51 -3.90 36.98
N TYR A 505 6.31 -3.53 35.71
CA TYR A 505 7.15 -4.03 34.61
C TYR A 505 7.84 -2.89 33.83
N PHE A 506 9.05 -2.51 34.24
CA PHE A 506 9.81 -1.35 33.76
C PHE A 506 9.10 -0.04 34.06
N VAL A 507 8.85 0.21 35.35
CA VAL A 507 7.99 1.30 35.82
C VAL A 507 8.76 2.19 36.77
N LEU A 508 9.42 1.60 37.76
CA LEU A 508 10.01 2.34 38.88
C LEU A 508 11.13 3.26 38.42
N HIS A 509 11.90 2.90 37.39
CA HIS A 509 12.94 3.80 36.85
C HIS A 509 12.38 5.01 36.08
N HIS A 510 11.07 5.10 35.85
CA HIS A 510 10.40 6.26 35.27
C HIS A 510 9.67 7.11 36.33
N CYS A 511 9.59 6.64 37.58
CA CYS A 511 8.90 7.34 38.65
C CYS A 511 9.73 8.51 39.17
N GLN A 512 9.07 9.63 39.46
CA GLN A 512 9.70 10.76 40.15
C GLN A 512 10.26 10.30 41.51
N ASP A 513 9.43 9.55 42.25
CA ASP A 513 9.78 8.86 43.49
C ASP A 513 9.44 7.35 43.36
N ALA A 514 10.46 6.56 43.04
CA ALA A 514 10.34 5.11 42.87
C ALA A 514 10.02 4.40 44.19
N ASP A 515 10.56 4.89 45.31
CA ASP A 515 10.42 4.25 46.62
C ASP A 515 8.98 4.42 47.14
N ARG A 516 8.39 5.61 46.91
CA ARG A 516 6.99 5.88 47.24
C ARG A 516 6.02 4.99 46.46
N VAL A 517 6.21 4.87 45.14
CA VAL A 517 5.37 3.99 44.30
C VAL A 517 5.52 2.52 44.69
N LEU A 518 6.74 2.10 45.05
CA LEU A 518 6.99 0.75 45.54
C LEU A 518 6.29 0.49 46.89
N ALA A 519 6.35 1.44 47.82
CA ALA A 519 5.65 1.34 49.11
C ALA A 519 4.14 1.24 48.92
N GLU A 520 3.55 2.03 48.02
CA GLU A 520 2.13 1.95 47.68
C GLU A 520 1.76 0.63 47.02
N ALA A 521 2.59 0.14 46.10
CA ALA A 521 2.40 -1.18 45.49
C ALA A 521 2.41 -2.30 46.54
N ILE A 522 3.28 -2.20 47.55
CA ILE A 522 3.33 -3.13 48.68
C ILE A 522 2.05 -3.00 49.54
N ARG A 523 1.65 -1.78 49.90
CA ARG A 523 0.48 -1.49 50.74
C ARG A 523 -0.82 -2.07 50.18
N VAL A 524 -1.04 -1.93 48.87
CA VAL A 524 -2.30 -2.37 48.24
C VAL A 524 -2.34 -3.87 47.94
N SER A 525 -1.18 -4.55 47.99
CA SER A 525 -1.02 -5.94 47.55
C SER A 525 -1.04 -6.92 48.72
N ARG A 526 -2.11 -7.72 48.80
CA ARG A 526 -2.33 -8.71 49.85
C ARG A 526 -1.28 -9.81 49.88
N GLN A 527 -0.90 -10.36 48.73
CA GLN A 527 -0.01 -11.53 48.67
C GLN A 527 1.39 -11.16 48.20
N SER A 528 1.48 -10.52 47.03
CA SER A 528 2.79 -10.28 46.41
C SER A 528 2.87 -9.06 45.48
N VAL A 529 4.08 -8.55 45.31
CA VAL A 529 4.45 -7.57 44.29
C VAL A 529 5.52 -8.19 43.41
N ILE A 530 5.30 -8.21 42.11
CA ILE A 530 6.27 -8.65 41.11
C ILE A 530 6.89 -7.40 40.49
N VAL A 531 8.18 -7.20 40.72
CA VAL A 531 8.94 -6.08 40.18
C VAL A 531 9.91 -6.59 39.12
N VAL A 532 9.86 -6.00 37.92
CA VAL A 532 10.81 -6.29 36.86
C VAL A 532 11.44 -4.99 36.38
N GLU A 533 12.75 -4.86 36.57
CA GLU A 533 13.46 -3.61 36.32
C GLU A 533 14.70 -3.79 35.45
N SER A 534 15.02 -2.73 34.70
CA SER A 534 16.26 -2.63 33.94
C SER A 534 17.39 -2.28 34.89
N VAL A 535 18.44 -3.09 34.91
CA VAL A 535 19.60 -2.93 35.81
C VAL A 535 20.90 -2.86 35.04
N TYR A 536 21.95 -2.35 35.67
CA TYR A 536 23.30 -2.24 35.11
C TYR A 536 24.35 -2.71 36.13
N ARG A 537 25.52 -3.15 35.64
CA ARG A 537 26.67 -3.51 36.47
C ARG A 537 27.87 -2.58 36.30
N ASN A 538 27.90 -1.86 35.19
CA ASN A 538 29.01 -0.99 34.84
C ASN A 538 28.52 0.27 34.13
N ARG A 539 29.43 1.25 33.98
CA ARG A 539 29.13 2.55 33.38
C ARG A 539 28.64 2.45 31.94
N TRP A 540 29.11 1.46 31.17
CA TRP A 540 28.70 1.25 29.78
C TRP A 540 27.26 0.78 29.66
N GLU A 541 26.86 -0.21 30.46
CA GLU A 541 25.47 -0.68 30.52
C GLU A 541 24.53 0.45 30.97
N HIS A 542 24.94 1.25 31.97
CA HIS A 542 24.17 2.40 32.42
C HIS A 542 24.00 3.47 31.32
N PHE A 543 25.08 3.80 30.61
CA PHE A 543 25.03 4.72 29.48
C PHE A 543 24.11 4.21 28.36
N LEU A 544 24.20 2.92 28.03
CA LEU A 544 23.36 2.28 27.02
C LEU A 544 21.88 2.37 27.40
N LEU A 545 21.53 2.06 28.65
CA LEU A 545 20.16 2.16 29.17
C LEU A 545 19.61 3.59 29.08
N ARG A 546 20.37 4.58 29.57
CA ARG A 546 19.97 6.01 29.50
C ARG A 546 19.80 6.53 28.08
N THR A 547 20.38 5.88 27.09
CA THR A 547 20.27 6.29 25.68
C THR A 547 19.16 5.55 24.94
N LEU A 548 19.10 4.23 25.08
CA LEU A 548 18.17 3.39 24.32
C LEU A 548 16.74 3.46 24.85
N ASP A 549 16.54 3.56 26.16
CA ASP A 549 15.20 3.54 26.75
C ASP A 549 14.34 4.75 26.34
N PRO A 550 14.80 6.02 26.49
CA PRO A 550 14.05 7.18 26.01
C PRO A 550 13.77 7.11 24.51
N LEU A 551 14.75 6.67 23.72
CA LEU A 551 14.60 6.58 22.26
C LEU A 551 13.45 5.63 21.88
N VAL A 552 13.44 4.43 22.47
CA VAL A 552 12.40 3.43 22.21
C VAL A 552 11.04 3.91 22.73
N ASN A 553 11.00 4.51 23.92
CA ASN A 553 9.75 4.98 24.52
C ASN A 553 9.16 6.19 23.77
N ARG A 554 9.95 7.15 23.27
CA ARG A 554 9.47 8.24 22.40
C ARG A 554 8.83 7.72 21.11
N ILE A 555 9.47 6.74 20.47
CA ILE A 555 8.94 6.12 19.25
C ILE A 555 7.63 5.39 19.55
N ARG A 556 7.57 4.68 20.68
CA ARG A 556 6.40 3.93 21.11
C ARG A 556 5.21 4.82 21.50
N SER A 557 5.48 5.91 22.23
CA SER A 557 4.46 6.81 22.78
C SER A 557 4.10 7.98 21.87
N PHE A 558 4.72 8.08 20.68
CA PHE A 558 4.67 9.26 19.81
C PHE A 558 5.05 10.55 20.56
N GLY A 559 6.04 10.45 21.46
CA GLY A 559 6.59 11.57 22.22
C GLY A 559 5.80 11.95 23.48
N LYS A 560 4.71 11.27 23.82
CA LYS A 560 3.91 11.56 25.03
C LYS A 560 4.62 11.27 26.35
N THR A 561 5.65 10.42 26.34
CA THR A 561 6.45 10.06 27.52
C THR A 561 7.68 10.96 27.69
N LYS A 562 7.81 12.04 26.89
CA LYS A 562 9.00 12.90 26.90
C LYS A 562 9.26 13.52 28.26
N ASP A 563 8.21 13.92 28.98
CA ASP A 563 8.34 14.58 30.28
C ASP A 563 8.76 13.59 31.38
N GLN A 564 8.52 12.29 31.19
CA GLN A 564 8.98 11.24 32.12
C GLN A 564 10.49 10.98 32.02
N GLU A 565 11.16 11.51 30.99
CA GLU A 565 12.60 11.29 30.80
C GLU A 565 13.46 12.04 31.81
N GLU A 566 12.93 13.10 32.41
CA GLU A 566 13.60 13.84 33.48
C GLU A 566 13.76 12.96 34.75
N PHE A 567 12.88 11.98 34.93
CA PHE A 567 12.83 11.12 36.11
C PHE A 567 13.56 9.78 35.91
N LEU A 568 14.24 9.58 34.79
CA LEU A 568 14.94 8.33 34.47
C LEU A 568 16.07 8.01 35.47
N LYS A 569 15.78 7.10 36.40
CA LYS A 569 16.71 6.64 37.44
C LYS A 569 16.84 5.11 37.42
N PHE A 570 17.90 4.62 36.79
CA PHE A 570 18.24 3.20 36.85
C PHE A 570 18.99 2.90 38.15
N ARG A 571 18.73 1.72 38.73
CA ARG A 571 19.43 1.19 39.90
C ARG A 571 20.08 -0.16 39.57
N THR A 572 21.11 -0.52 40.31
CA THR A 572 21.71 -1.86 40.34
C THR A 572 20.76 -2.84 41.02
N VAL A 573 21.11 -4.13 41.03
CA VAL A 573 20.31 -5.16 41.73
C VAL A 573 20.29 -4.88 43.22
N ASP A 574 21.46 -4.65 43.82
CA ASP A 574 21.61 -4.42 45.26
C ASP A 574 20.82 -3.18 45.73
N GLU A 575 20.89 -2.08 44.97
CA GLU A 575 20.12 -0.85 45.25
C GLU A 575 18.59 -1.08 45.19
N TRP A 576 18.10 -1.97 44.33
CA TRP A 576 16.68 -2.34 44.31
C TRP A 576 16.32 -3.22 45.50
N GLU A 577 17.17 -4.18 45.89
CA GLU A 577 16.94 -5.03 47.05
C GLU A 577 16.89 -4.22 48.34
N GLU A 578 17.84 -3.29 48.53
CA GLU A 578 17.84 -2.36 49.68
C GLU A 578 16.57 -1.49 49.72
N SER A 579 16.17 -0.94 48.58
CA SER A 579 14.94 -0.15 48.45
C SER A 579 13.69 -0.95 48.82
N ILE A 580 13.57 -2.19 48.32
CA ILE A 580 12.44 -3.09 48.65
C ILE A 580 12.37 -3.34 50.16
N LEU A 581 13.50 -3.66 50.79
CA LEU A 581 13.57 -3.91 52.24
C LEU A 581 13.23 -2.66 53.05
N ALA A 582 13.73 -1.49 52.62
CA ALA A 582 13.48 -0.21 53.28
C ALA A 582 12.00 0.20 53.28
N GLN A 583 11.24 -0.19 52.25
CA GLN A 583 9.79 0.08 52.15
C GLN A 583 8.92 -0.98 52.84
N GLY A 584 9.50 -1.87 53.65
CA GLY A 584 8.76 -2.90 54.40
C GLY A 584 8.44 -4.15 53.58
N GLY A 585 9.01 -4.29 52.39
CA GLY A 585 8.93 -5.52 51.60
C GLY A 585 9.92 -6.58 52.08
N LYS A 586 9.58 -7.85 51.83
CA LYS A 586 10.44 -9.02 51.98
C LYS A 586 10.64 -9.68 50.62
N LEU A 587 11.88 -10.03 50.29
CA LEU A 587 12.24 -10.71 49.05
C LEU A 587 12.02 -12.22 49.17
N LEU A 588 11.08 -12.77 48.40
CA LEU A 588 10.85 -14.22 48.28
C LEU A 588 11.74 -14.84 47.20
N ALA A 589 11.99 -14.10 46.12
CA ALA A 589 12.89 -14.52 45.06
C ALA A 589 13.48 -13.31 44.34
N ALA A 590 14.77 -13.37 44.06
CA ALA A 590 15.46 -12.45 43.17
C ALA A 590 16.15 -13.24 42.07
N SER A 591 16.16 -12.70 40.85
CA SER A 591 16.95 -13.29 39.78
C SER A 591 17.30 -12.26 38.73
N GLU A 592 18.44 -12.45 38.08
CA GLU A 592 18.87 -11.62 36.97
C GLU A 592 18.85 -12.40 35.67
N ARG A 593 18.47 -11.74 34.58
CA ARG A 593 18.58 -12.31 33.23
C ARG A 593 19.19 -11.30 32.27
N TRP A 594 20.19 -11.75 31.55
CA TRP A 594 20.77 -11.00 30.45
C TRP A 594 19.99 -11.25 29.15
N ASN A 595 19.73 -10.19 28.39
CA ASN A 595 19.38 -10.30 26.98
C ASN A 595 20.37 -9.46 26.14
N PRO A 596 20.39 -9.59 24.81
CA PRO A 596 21.36 -8.89 23.96
C PRO A 596 21.29 -7.35 23.99
N ILE A 597 20.30 -6.76 24.66
CA ILE A 597 20.05 -5.31 24.72
C ILE A 597 20.42 -4.75 26.10
N HIS A 598 19.93 -5.36 27.19
CA HIS A 598 20.22 -4.93 28.57
C HIS A 598 19.88 -6.04 29.58
N ARG A 599 20.38 -5.87 30.82
CA ARG A 599 20.10 -6.76 31.96
C ARG A 599 18.79 -6.42 32.63
N LYS A 600 18.10 -7.44 33.12
CA LYS A 600 16.82 -7.32 33.80
C LYS A 600 16.90 -8.05 35.12
N ALA A 601 16.47 -7.38 36.19
CA ALA A 601 16.26 -8.00 37.49
C ALA A 601 14.76 -8.30 37.66
N TYR A 602 14.48 -9.40 38.33
CA TYR A 602 13.13 -9.84 38.67
C TYR A 602 13.08 -10.09 40.17
N PHE A 603 12.14 -9.45 40.84
CA PHE A 603 11.92 -9.55 42.26
C PHE A 603 10.48 -10.00 42.53
N LEU A 604 10.33 -10.99 43.40
CA LEU A 604 9.05 -11.34 44.02
C LEU A 604 9.09 -10.86 45.46
N VAL A 605 8.21 -9.94 45.79
CA VAL A 605 8.15 -9.24 47.08
C VAL A 605 6.85 -9.59 47.79
N THR A 606 6.87 -9.70 49.12
CA THR A 606 5.68 -9.78 49.97
C THR A 606 5.86 -8.91 51.20
N HIS A 607 4.78 -8.52 51.88
CA HIS A 607 4.86 -7.89 53.21
C HIS A 607 4.32 -8.80 54.33
N MET A 608 3.88 -10.02 53.99
CA MET A 608 3.32 -10.96 54.97
C MET A 608 4.41 -11.44 55.96
N LEU A 609 4.01 -11.61 57.22
CA LEU A 609 4.93 -12.02 58.28
C LEU A 609 5.35 -13.49 58.15
N ASP A 610 4.45 -14.34 57.65
CA ASP A 610 4.65 -15.76 57.38
C ASP A 610 4.24 -16.07 55.93
N ALA A 611 5.20 -16.38 55.06
CA ALA A 611 4.98 -16.78 53.67
C ALA A 611 5.73 -18.07 53.35
#